data_AF-W9DQQ8-F1
#
_entry.id   AF-W9DQQ8-F1
#
_cell.length_a   1.000
_cell.length_b   1.000
_cell.length_c   1.000
_cell.angle_alpha   90.00
_cell.angle_beta   90.00
_cell.angle_gamma   90.00
#
_symmetry.space_group_name_H-M   'P 1'
#
loop_
_entity.id
_entity.type
_entity.pdbx_description
1 polymer ?
#
loop_
_entity_poly.entity_id
_entity_poly.type
_entity_poly.pdbx_seq_one_letter_code
_entity_poly.pdbx_strand_id
1 'polypeptide(L)'
;MNFKIILLAGLVFAIISGMTGTSCAAISDTVGDFDSQDISSLDVSSDGNNLYITITCTDSVTDYSFYGAVFVDTDQNVLTGYADNGADYVYQFGYMSIIYSEPMVTTTLNDNTLYSDSIYVQGNQIFITLPLSALGNDDGNMNVVVVLHDQMVKALDFDRAPDQGVFNTATRSIETSGLNLAGGIVTDKIGDSNSADIREMSASVTNGVLNIEVTYNQNIEPSGYSYGEDVTGWISIDTDQKLATGFTNTEQAPPTFGVDYRIEYAVGTLTGTDASIKMLDTDSDMTSLGYSDTKSKSIGVPYNDASFKVSGNKVSLEIPLTMLGNDDGNMYITTDSFSLQGSMNGEIESVPDYGQGALNTADGSIKPLLAYGTDKKTLTDAAADSAGFGYDGDDIVTADIGFTDNIMLITIAYSSLELDDGAITTVYFDTNQDNSPDYMLSLGLYNGVLSGTIFGMYNGKYSVREATHLITMQGNKMYVSVPAEFLPDDGNMDIFFETAMVPYDTKIPESKRAETGTVYINPDSDGRSLYDRAPDTGVFTIGANGNFQTANTDNNNVQQDGQEKEGPGFSSLMGVAAVVASLYILRRRN
;
A
#
# COMPACT_ATOMS: atom_id res chain seq x y z
N MET A 1 20.86 59.79 49.84
CA MET A 1 21.21 58.66 48.95
C MET A 1 21.08 57.38 49.76
N ASN A 2 20.69 56.25 49.16
CA ASN A 2 20.64 54.90 49.75
C ASN A 2 19.30 54.39 50.30
N PHE A 3 18.18 54.71 49.66
CA PHE A 3 16.96 53.89 49.78
C PHE A 3 16.33 53.55 48.43
N LYS A 4 16.38 54.50 47.46
CA LYS A 4 15.90 54.26 46.09
C LYS A 4 16.76 53.29 45.27
N ILE A 5 18.06 53.18 45.56
CA ILE A 5 18.97 52.24 44.86
C ILE A 5 18.78 50.81 45.37
N ILE A 6 18.44 50.63 46.65
CA ILE A 6 18.22 49.30 47.25
C ILE A 6 16.88 48.72 46.79
N LEU A 7 15.85 49.57 46.63
CA LEU A 7 14.54 49.13 46.10
C LEU A 7 14.61 48.77 44.61
N LEU A 8 15.44 49.44 43.82
CA LEU A 8 15.63 49.12 42.40
C LEU A 8 16.47 47.85 42.21
N ALA A 9 17.51 47.65 43.03
CA ALA A 9 18.31 46.42 43.01
C ALA A 9 17.53 45.20 43.52
N GLY A 10 16.66 45.38 44.53
CA GLY A 10 15.78 44.31 45.04
C GLY A 10 14.66 43.92 44.07
N LEU A 11 14.14 44.88 43.29
CA LEU A 11 13.13 44.60 42.26
C LEU A 11 13.75 43.87 41.06
N VAL A 12 14.97 44.22 40.65
CA VAL A 12 15.69 43.53 39.57
C VAL A 12 16.08 42.10 39.97
N PHE A 13 16.47 41.87 41.24
CA PHE A 13 16.78 40.51 41.71
C PHE A 13 15.52 39.62 41.83
N ALA A 14 14.37 40.19 42.18
CA ALA A 14 13.09 39.47 42.20
C ALA A 14 12.53 39.16 40.80
N ILE A 15 12.83 39.98 39.80
CA ILE A 15 12.46 39.70 38.39
C ILE A 15 13.36 38.61 37.80
N ILE A 16 14.66 38.57 38.17
CA ILE A 16 15.59 37.51 37.71
C ILE A 16 15.35 36.18 38.43
N SER A 17 14.86 36.21 39.67
CA SER A 17 14.60 34.99 40.47
C SER A 17 13.16 34.47 40.35
N GLY A 18 12.29 35.19 39.64
CA GLY A 18 10.87 34.86 39.44
C GLY A 18 10.56 34.18 38.10
N MET A 19 11.54 34.07 37.20
CA MET A 19 11.45 33.15 36.07
C MET A 19 11.84 31.77 36.60
N THR A 20 10.86 31.05 37.15
CA THR A 20 10.94 29.59 37.12
C THR A 20 11.11 29.25 35.64
N GLY A 21 12.33 28.94 35.24
CA GLY A 21 12.56 28.26 33.98
C GLY A 21 11.67 27.03 34.03
N THR A 22 10.59 27.06 33.27
CA THR A 22 10.00 25.83 32.75
C THR A 22 11.16 25.15 32.06
N SER A 23 11.75 24.15 32.72
CA SER A 23 12.63 23.21 32.06
C SER A 23 11.81 22.64 30.92
N CYS A 24 12.05 23.15 29.72
CA CYS A 24 11.47 22.60 28.51
C CYS A 24 12.11 21.23 28.33
N ALA A 25 11.29 20.20 28.23
CA ALA A 25 11.77 18.87 27.95
C ALA A 25 12.06 18.83 26.45
N ALA A 26 13.24 19.30 26.06
CA ALA A 26 13.76 18.99 24.74
C ALA A 26 13.93 17.47 24.67
N ILE A 27 13.45 16.85 23.59
CA ILE A 27 13.74 15.45 23.30
C ILE A 27 15.10 15.37 22.63
N SER A 28 15.89 14.37 23.02
CA SER A 28 17.16 14.07 22.38
C SER A 28 16.94 13.21 21.15
N ASP A 29 17.72 13.48 20.13
CA ASP A 29 17.80 12.75 18.86
C ASP A 29 19.20 12.11 18.75
N THR A 30 19.37 11.06 17.95
CA THR A 30 20.56 10.20 18.02
C THR A 30 21.76 10.75 17.25
N VAL A 31 22.52 11.67 17.85
CA VAL A 31 23.74 12.27 17.26
C VAL A 31 24.61 11.29 16.44
N GLY A 32 24.86 11.66 15.19
CA GLY A 32 25.70 10.91 14.23
C GLY A 32 24.96 9.77 13.55
N ASP A 33 23.63 9.76 13.61
CA ASP A 33 22.78 8.99 12.72
C ASP A 33 22.64 9.65 11.35
N PHE A 34 22.78 10.99 11.24
CA PHE A 34 22.87 11.73 9.97
C PHE A 34 24.22 12.42 9.71
N ASP A 35 24.66 12.50 8.45
CA ASP A 35 25.96 13.12 8.10
C ASP A 35 25.95 14.67 8.19
N SER A 36 24.92 15.34 7.65
CA SER A 36 24.69 16.80 7.78
C SER A 36 23.37 17.23 7.13
N GLN A 37 22.42 17.90 7.79
CA GLN A 37 22.46 18.48 9.14
C GLN A 37 21.89 17.54 10.20
N ASP A 38 22.80 16.96 10.99
CA ASP A 38 22.51 16.09 12.14
C ASP A 38 21.79 16.85 13.27
N ILE A 39 20.55 16.48 13.56
CA ILE A 39 19.67 16.97 14.61
C ILE A 39 20.06 16.23 15.88
N SER A 40 20.27 17.00 16.95
CA SER A 40 20.65 16.46 18.26
C SER A 40 19.51 16.58 19.27
N SER A 41 18.58 17.51 19.03
CA SER A 41 17.38 17.66 19.86
C SER A 41 16.31 18.53 19.20
N LEU A 42 15.07 18.24 19.59
CA LEU A 42 13.87 18.97 19.21
C LEU A 42 13.14 19.47 20.47
N ASP A 43 12.77 20.75 20.50
CA ASP A 43 11.89 21.32 21.51
C ASP A 43 10.70 21.98 20.83
N VAL A 44 9.50 21.54 21.17
CA VAL A 44 8.25 22.08 20.64
C VAL A 44 7.35 22.52 21.80
N SER A 45 6.84 23.74 21.71
CA SER A 45 5.94 24.29 22.72
C SER A 45 4.90 25.22 22.10
N SER A 46 3.77 25.39 22.79
CA SER A 46 2.74 26.37 22.42
C SER A 46 2.48 27.30 23.60
N ASP A 47 2.24 28.58 23.32
CA ASP A 47 1.77 29.57 24.31
C ASP A 47 0.26 29.87 24.21
N GLY A 48 -0.47 29.12 23.37
CA GLY A 48 -1.88 29.31 23.08
C GLY A 48 -2.17 30.36 21.99
N ASN A 49 -1.14 31.04 21.47
CA ASN A 49 -1.24 31.90 20.30
C ASN A 49 -0.29 31.43 19.18
N ASN A 50 0.90 30.96 19.53
CA ASN A 50 1.91 30.47 18.60
C ASN A 50 2.45 29.10 19.03
N LEU A 51 2.78 28.30 18.03
CA LEU A 51 3.63 27.14 18.11
C LEU A 51 5.09 27.59 17.91
N TYR A 52 5.96 27.25 18.85
CA TYR A 52 7.40 27.47 18.81
C TYR A 52 8.10 26.14 18.66
N ILE A 53 8.97 26.05 17.66
CA ILE A 53 9.77 24.86 17.37
C ILE A 53 11.23 25.28 17.37
N THR A 54 12.05 24.62 18.17
CA THR A 54 13.51 24.80 18.20
C THR A 54 14.16 23.49 17.80
N ILE A 55 14.82 23.49 16.64
CA ILE A 55 15.62 22.37 16.15
C ILE A 55 17.07 22.69 16.47
N THR A 56 17.78 21.79 17.16
CA THR A 56 19.19 21.98 17.50
C THR A 56 20.02 20.92 16.81
N CYS A 57 20.94 21.35 15.96
CA CYS A 57 21.83 20.47 15.21
C CYS A 57 23.18 20.28 15.95
N THR A 58 23.91 19.23 15.61
CA THR A 58 25.24 18.93 16.16
C THR A 58 26.24 20.01 15.74
N ASP A 59 26.18 20.46 14.49
CA ASP A 59 27.03 21.49 13.91
C ASP A 59 26.33 22.83 13.71
N SER A 60 27.12 23.90 13.56
CA SER A 60 26.60 25.24 13.27
C SER A 60 26.01 25.30 11.86
N VAL A 61 24.76 25.76 11.75
CA VAL A 61 24.00 25.79 10.49
C VAL A 61 24.01 27.18 9.82
N THR A 62 24.54 28.21 10.49
CA THR A 62 24.54 29.60 9.98
C THR A 62 25.32 29.81 8.68
N ASP A 63 26.36 29.01 8.46
CA ASP A 63 27.32 29.18 7.36
C ASP A 63 26.98 28.27 6.16
N TYR A 64 25.94 27.45 6.27
CA TYR A 64 25.53 26.49 5.26
C TYR A 64 24.13 26.80 4.74
N SER A 65 23.84 26.30 3.54
CA SER A 65 22.47 26.29 3.03
C SER A 65 21.80 25.00 3.44
N PHE A 66 20.53 25.07 3.81
CA PHE A 66 19.75 23.91 4.22
C PHE A 66 18.27 24.12 3.95
N TYR A 67 17.55 23.03 3.98
CA TYR A 67 16.14 22.92 3.70
C TYR A 67 15.50 22.01 4.73
N GLY A 68 14.21 22.18 4.95
CA GLY A 68 13.51 21.32 5.88
C GLY A 68 12.01 21.48 5.79
N ALA A 69 11.34 20.63 6.54
CA ALA A 69 9.90 20.71 6.72
C ALA A 69 9.52 20.39 8.17
N VAL A 70 8.44 21.00 8.62
CA VAL A 70 7.75 20.66 9.86
C VAL A 70 6.38 20.13 9.48
N PHE A 71 6.07 18.91 9.89
CA PHE A 71 4.78 18.27 9.76
C PHE A 71 4.04 18.48 11.08
N VAL A 72 2.87 19.11 11.00
CA VAL A 72 2.01 19.42 12.15
C VAL A 72 0.64 18.79 11.93
N ASP A 73 0.34 17.83 12.78
CA ASP A 73 -0.93 17.12 12.86
C ASP A 73 -1.74 17.71 14.03
N THR A 74 -2.84 18.39 13.70
CA THR A 74 -3.66 19.15 14.65
C THR A 74 -4.84 18.35 15.17
N ASP A 75 -5.40 17.45 14.36
CA ASP A 75 -6.49 16.58 14.80
C ASP A 75 -6.02 15.27 15.43
N GLN A 76 -4.70 15.03 15.42
CA GLN A 76 -4.04 13.82 15.93
C GLN A 76 -4.53 12.55 15.21
N ASN A 77 -5.09 12.73 14.01
CA ASN A 77 -5.58 11.68 13.16
C ASN A 77 -4.68 11.57 11.93
N VAL A 78 -3.75 10.67 12.06
CA VAL A 78 -2.76 10.28 11.06
C VAL A 78 -3.33 9.79 9.72
N LEU A 79 -4.63 9.51 9.64
CA LEU A 79 -5.32 9.12 8.39
C LEU A 79 -5.88 10.33 7.62
N THR A 80 -5.74 11.53 8.17
CA THR A 80 -6.16 12.79 7.56
C THR A 80 -4.97 13.72 7.39
N GLY A 81 -5.15 14.82 6.64
CA GLY A 81 -4.14 15.87 6.53
C GLY A 81 -3.85 16.33 5.11
N TYR A 82 -2.86 17.20 4.98
CA TYR A 82 -2.42 17.78 3.72
C TYR A 82 -1.68 16.76 2.86
N ALA A 83 -2.22 16.46 1.67
CA ALA A 83 -1.64 15.49 0.75
C ALA A 83 -1.42 14.09 1.38
N ASP A 84 -2.35 13.69 2.26
CA ASP A 84 -2.46 12.34 2.84
C ASP A 84 -1.19 11.86 3.56
N ASN A 85 -0.41 12.78 4.13
CA ASN A 85 0.83 12.49 4.84
C ASN A 85 0.66 12.40 6.37
N GLY A 86 -0.59 12.40 6.86
CA GLY A 86 -0.91 12.36 8.29
C GLY A 86 -0.77 13.70 9.02
N ALA A 87 -0.36 14.78 8.35
CA ALA A 87 -0.22 16.11 8.94
C ALA A 87 -1.15 17.12 8.27
N ASP A 88 -1.99 17.79 9.05
CA ASP A 88 -2.88 18.85 8.57
C ASP A 88 -2.14 20.03 7.92
N TYR A 89 -0.93 20.31 8.43
CA TYR A 89 -0.11 21.42 7.99
C TYR A 89 1.34 21.00 7.79
N VAL A 90 1.89 21.30 6.61
CA VAL A 90 3.30 21.13 6.28
C VAL A 90 3.93 22.50 6.09
N TYR A 91 4.80 22.87 7.03
CA TYR A 91 5.60 24.09 6.94
C TYR A 91 6.96 23.76 6.32
N GLN A 92 7.18 24.14 5.06
CA GLN A 92 8.45 23.93 4.39
C GLN A 92 9.30 25.20 4.44
N PHE A 93 10.61 25.04 4.59
CA PHE A 93 11.53 26.16 4.61
C PHE A 93 12.84 25.85 3.88
N GLY A 94 13.46 26.92 3.39
CA GLY A 94 14.80 26.91 2.82
C GLY A 94 15.57 28.09 3.39
N TYR A 95 16.77 27.83 3.88
CA TYR A 95 17.73 28.81 4.34
C TYR A 95 18.95 28.74 3.43
N MET A 96 19.18 29.78 2.64
CA MET A 96 20.34 29.87 1.76
C MET A 96 21.30 30.92 2.30
N SER A 97 22.42 30.45 2.85
CA SER A 97 23.48 31.32 3.33
C SER A 97 24.19 31.99 2.13
N ILE A 98 24.33 33.32 2.19
CA ILE A 98 24.98 34.10 1.13
C ILE A 98 26.15 34.86 1.73
N ILE A 99 27.33 34.66 1.15
CA ILE A 99 28.55 35.31 1.61
C ILE A 99 28.40 36.84 1.47
N TYR A 100 28.54 37.56 2.60
CA TYR A 100 28.46 39.01 2.71
C TYR A 100 27.06 39.65 2.52
N SER A 101 25.99 38.89 2.64
CA SER A 101 24.63 39.44 2.76
C SER A 101 23.81 38.70 3.81
N GLU A 102 22.61 39.23 4.09
CA GLU A 102 21.63 38.46 4.85
C GLU A 102 21.26 37.19 4.08
N PRO A 103 21.01 36.08 4.79
CA PRO A 103 20.59 34.82 4.18
C PRO A 103 19.25 35.00 3.46
N MET A 104 19.07 34.27 2.37
CA MET A 104 17.77 34.18 1.72
C MET A 104 16.95 33.09 2.40
N VAL A 105 15.74 33.46 2.82
CA VAL A 105 14.80 32.56 3.49
C VAL A 105 13.56 32.41 2.63
N THR A 106 13.15 31.17 2.39
CA THR A 106 11.88 30.82 1.72
C THR A 106 11.04 29.98 2.67
N THR A 107 9.77 30.32 2.84
CA THR A 107 8.85 29.59 3.73
C THR A 107 7.48 29.41 3.07
N THR A 108 6.90 28.22 3.23
CA THR A 108 5.54 27.89 2.79
C THR A 108 4.79 27.12 3.88
N LEU A 109 3.46 27.20 3.85
CA LEU A 109 2.55 26.36 4.63
C LEU A 109 1.49 25.80 3.70
N ASN A 110 1.44 24.49 3.53
CA ASN A 110 0.58 23.81 2.54
C ASN A 110 0.68 24.51 1.16
N ASP A 111 1.93 24.66 0.69
CA ASP A 111 2.34 25.32 -0.56
C ASP A 111 2.02 26.83 -0.69
N ASN A 112 1.38 27.44 0.31
CA ASN A 112 1.15 28.88 0.34
C ASN A 112 2.35 29.60 0.95
N THR A 113 2.90 30.60 0.25
CA THR A 113 4.03 31.39 0.76
C THR A 113 3.67 32.11 2.06
N LEU A 114 4.52 31.95 3.08
CA LEU A 114 4.43 32.66 4.35
C LEU A 114 5.36 33.87 4.40
N TYR A 115 5.20 34.71 5.42
CA TYR A 115 6.16 35.78 5.72
C TYR A 115 7.49 35.20 6.20
N SER A 116 8.61 35.81 5.80
CA SER A 116 9.97 35.36 6.14
C SER A 116 10.30 35.35 7.63
N ASP A 117 9.54 36.09 8.44
CA ASP A 117 9.84 36.32 9.86
C ASP A 117 9.42 35.13 10.76
N SER A 118 8.88 34.06 10.17
CA SER A 118 8.49 32.82 10.88
C SER A 118 9.67 31.91 11.21
N ILE A 119 10.88 32.20 10.70
CA ILE A 119 12.08 31.42 10.95
C ILE A 119 13.28 32.32 11.28
N TYR A 120 14.10 31.89 12.22
CA TYR A 120 15.32 32.55 12.64
C TYR A 120 16.39 31.50 12.94
N VAL A 121 17.64 31.78 12.59
CA VAL A 121 18.75 30.82 12.72
C VAL A 121 19.87 31.45 13.53
N GLN A 122 20.40 30.73 14.52
CA GLN A 122 21.50 31.20 15.36
C GLN A 122 22.40 30.05 15.80
N GLY A 123 23.66 30.08 15.36
CA GLY A 123 24.63 29.02 15.65
C GLY A 123 24.17 27.68 15.09
N ASN A 124 23.95 26.71 15.96
CA ASN A 124 23.43 25.38 15.63
C ASN A 124 21.92 25.25 15.85
N GLN A 125 21.19 26.35 16.01
CA GLN A 125 19.75 26.31 16.31
C GLN A 125 18.92 26.98 15.22
N ILE A 126 17.81 26.33 14.88
CA ILE A 126 16.77 26.82 13.98
C ILE A 126 15.51 27.04 14.81
N PHE A 127 15.01 28.26 14.82
CA PHE A 127 13.82 28.68 15.54
C PHE A 127 12.70 28.94 14.54
N ILE A 128 11.57 28.25 14.71
CA ILE A 128 10.38 28.44 13.89
C ILE A 128 9.23 28.87 14.79
N THR A 129 8.48 29.88 14.37
CA THR A 129 7.29 30.37 15.06
C THR A 129 6.11 30.39 14.09
N LEU A 130 5.09 29.57 14.38
CA LEU A 130 3.87 29.48 13.59
C LEU A 130 2.68 29.98 14.42
N PRO A 131 1.91 30.97 13.97
CA PRO A 131 0.71 31.38 14.69
C PRO A 131 -0.35 30.28 14.59
N LEU A 132 -0.98 29.90 15.70
CA LEU A 132 -2.03 28.88 15.72
C LEU A 132 -3.22 29.26 14.82
N SER A 133 -3.44 30.55 14.60
CA SER A 133 -4.44 31.05 13.63
C SER A 133 -4.18 30.62 12.18
N ALA A 134 -2.92 30.32 11.82
CA ALA A 134 -2.56 29.75 10.52
C ALA A 134 -2.72 28.22 10.49
N LEU A 135 -2.80 27.59 11.66
CA LEU A 135 -3.01 26.16 11.88
C LEU A 135 -4.48 25.90 12.27
N GLY A 136 -5.42 26.59 11.64
CA GLY A 136 -6.86 26.36 11.88
C GLY A 136 -7.43 26.93 13.19
N ASN A 137 -6.63 27.67 13.98
CA ASN A 137 -6.93 28.04 15.38
C ASN A 137 -6.98 26.82 16.32
N ASP A 138 -6.03 25.92 16.14
CA ASP A 138 -5.82 24.77 17.02
C ASP A 138 -5.61 25.17 18.50
N ASP A 139 -5.87 24.24 19.43
CA ASP A 139 -5.79 24.46 20.87
C ASP A 139 -4.37 24.34 21.45
N GLY A 140 -3.38 23.98 20.62
CA GLY A 140 -1.99 23.81 21.02
C GLY A 140 -1.59 22.36 21.27
N ASN A 141 -2.52 21.40 21.21
CA ASN A 141 -2.27 19.96 21.32
C ASN A 141 -2.14 19.34 19.92
N MET A 142 -0.90 19.17 19.48
CA MET A 142 -0.55 18.75 18.14
C MET A 142 0.55 17.68 18.20
N ASN A 143 0.63 16.88 17.15
CA ASN A 143 1.75 15.99 16.90
C ASN A 143 2.69 16.63 15.89
N VAL A 144 3.99 16.61 16.17
CA VAL A 144 5.00 17.31 15.36
C VAL A 144 6.15 16.38 14.99
N VAL A 145 6.56 16.45 13.72
CA VAL A 145 7.78 15.85 13.18
C VAL A 145 8.54 16.93 12.40
N VAL A 146 9.86 16.96 12.51
CA VAL A 146 10.71 17.84 11.71
C VAL A 146 11.66 17.03 10.87
N VAL A 147 12.01 17.57 9.69
CA VAL A 147 13.04 17.01 8.82
C VAL A 147 13.99 18.11 8.33
N LEU A 148 15.28 17.79 8.23
CA LEU A 148 16.33 18.69 7.74
C LEU A 148 17.21 18.02 6.67
N HIS A 149 17.67 18.80 5.70
CA HIS A 149 18.65 18.34 4.72
C HIS A 149 19.44 19.52 4.14
N ASP A 150 20.60 19.25 3.51
CA ASP A 150 21.45 20.29 2.90
C ASP A 150 21.01 20.69 1.46
N GLN A 151 20.12 19.92 0.85
CA GLN A 151 19.61 20.11 -0.53
C GLN A 151 18.10 20.32 -0.63
N MET A 152 17.70 21.07 -1.66
CA MET A 152 16.33 21.52 -1.88
C MET A 152 15.41 20.38 -2.35
N VAL A 153 14.51 19.95 -1.47
CA VAL A 153 13.23 19.22 -1.70
C VAL A 153 13.15 18.39 -2.99
N LYS A 154 14.15 17.52 -3.15
CA LYS A 154 14.10 16.23 -3.86
C LYS A 154 14.86 15.15 -3.08
N ALA A 155 15.33 15.49 -1.89
CA ALA A 155 16.21 14.65 -1.11
C ALA A 155 15.37 13.56 -0.44
N LEU A 156 15.48 12.40 -1.07
CA LEU A 156 15.26 11.07 -0.57
C LEU A 156 16.37 10.72 0.44
N ASP A 157 16.69 11.63 1.34
CA ASP A 157 17.73 11.53 2.36
C ASP A 157 17.56 12.80 3.22
N PHE A 158 17.27 12.69 4.50
CA PHE A 158 17.10 13.83 5.41
C PHE A 158 17.24 13.36 6.84
N ASP A 159 17.67 14.23 7.73
CA ASP A 159 17.56 13.94 9.14
C ASP A 159 16.15 14.21 9.67
N ARG A 160 15.67 13.43 10.64
CA ARG A 160 14.31 13.49 11.18
C ARG A 160 14.30 13.44 12.70
N ALA A 161 13.67 14.43 13.32
CA ALA A 161 13.40 14.42 14.76
C ALA A 161 11.88 14.45 15.08
N PRO A 162 11.40 13.65 16.05
CA PRO A 162 12.13 12.53 16.67
C PRO A 162 12.45 11.42 15.65
N ASP A 163 13.56 10.72 15.84
CA ASP A 163 13.92 9.50 15.10
C ASP A 163 12.75 8.50 14.99
N GLN A 164 11.96 8.40 16.07
CA GLN A 164 10.88 7.43 16.22
C GLN A 164 9.62 8.12 16.74
N GLY A 165 8.43 7.70 16.27
CA GLY A 165 7.15 8.26 16.71
C GLY A 165 6.95 9.73 16.32
N VAL A 166 6.14 10.46 17.09
CA VAL A 166 5.83 11.88 16.89
C VAL A 166 5.97 12.65 18.21
N PHE A 167 6.36 13.92 18.17
CA PHE A 167 6.38 14.74 19.38
C PHE A 167 4.99 15.29 19.67
N ASN A 168 4.38 14.91 20.78
CA ASN A 168 3.11 15.47 21.21
C ASN A 168 3.34 16.71 22.08
N THR A 169 2.81 17.85 21.65
CA THR A 169 3.05 19.15 22.31
C THR A 169 2.37 19.28 23.68
N ALA A 170 1.27 18.56 23.92
CA ALA A 170 0.55 18.58 25.18
C ALA A 170 1.24 17.70 26.24
N THR A 171 1.67 16.50 25.86
CA THR A 171 2.36 15.57 26.77
C THR A 171 3.86 15.89 26.90
N ARG A 172 4.43 16.58 25.90
CA ARG A 172 5.85 16.91 25.77
C ARG A 172 6.72 15.65 25.78
N SER A 173 6.25 14.64 25.10
CA SER A 173 6.91 13.35 24.95
C SER A 173 6.74 12.83 23.54
N ILE A 174 7.63 11.90 23.18
CA ILE A 174 7.48 11.12 21.97
C ILE A 174 6.34 10.12 22.17
N GLU A 175 5.35 10.18 21.29
CA GLU A 175 4.30 9.20 21.18
C GLU A 175 4.65 8.24 20.06
N THR A 176 4.80 6.97 20.40
CA THR A 176 5.02 5.87 19.46
C THR A 176 3.71 5.11 19.31
N SER A 177 3.32 4.79 18.09
CA SER A 177 2.23 3.86 17.82
C SER A 177 2.71 2.41 17.93
N GLY A 178 1.76 1.49 18.14
CA GLY A 178 2.02 0.05 18.09
C GLY A 178 2.62 -0.59 19.34
N LEU A 179 2.67 -1.91 19.31
CA LEU A 179 3.24 -2.74 20.36
C LEU A 179 4.73 -2.98 20.10
N ASN A 180 5.49 -3.21 21.19
CA ASN A 180 6.81 -3.82 21.05
C ASN A 180 6.62 -5.31 20.81
N LEU A 181 6.90 -5.75 19.59
CA LEU A 181 6.77 -7.13 19.15
C LEU A 181 8.16 -7.69 18.89
N ALA A 182 8.49 -8.79 19.57
CA ALA A 182 9.79 -9.43 19.44
C ALA A 182 10.06 -9.95 18.02
N GLY A 183 9.00 -10.17 17.24
CA GLY A 183 9.06 -10.69 15.89
C GLY A 183 9.78 -12.03 15.80
N GLY A 184 10.51 -12.23 14.71
CA GLY A 184 11.13 -13.52 14.45
C GLY A 184 12.25 -13.46 13.43
N ILE A 185 12.91 -14.60 13.29
CA ILE A 185 13.99 -14.84 12.34
C ILE A 185 13.60 -16.06 11.52
N VAL A 186 13.68 -15.92 10.21
CA VAL A 186 13.46 -16.98 9.24
C VAL A 186 14.79 -17.23 8.55
N THR A 187 15.26 -18.48 8.62
CA THR A 187 16.47 -18.89 7.92
C THR A 187 16.09 -19.63 6.66
N ASP A 188 16.74 -19.30 5.56
CA ASP A 188 16.56 -19.96 4.28
C ASP A 188 17.79 -20.79 3.89
N LYS A 189 17.62 -21.72 2.95
CA LYS A 189 18.59 -22.75 2.63
C LYS A 189 19.52 -22.31 1.51
N ILE A 190 20.60 -21.62 1.90
CA ILE A 190 21.76 -21.25 1.08
C ILE A 190 22.02 -22.16 -0.15
N GLY A 191 22.14 -21.52 -1.32
CA GLY A 191 22.55 -22.11 -2.58
C GLY A 191 21.46 -22.94 -3.28
N ASP A 192 20.21 -22.69 -2.94
CA ASP A 192 19.04 -23.26 -3.59
C ASP A 192 18.44 -22.36 -4.69
N SER A 193 18.88 -21.11 -4.76
CA SER A 193 18.64 -20.19 -5.89
C SER A 193 19.94 -19.71 -6.55
N ASN A 194 19.88 -19.42 -7.85
CA ASN A 194 20.98 -18.74 -8.57
C ASN A 194 20.79 -17.21 -8.64
N SER A 195 19.72 -16.68 -8.01
CA SER A 195 19.52 -15.25 -7.80
C SER A 195 20.24 -14.78 -6.53
N ALA A 196 19.97 -13.55 -6.10
CA ALA A 196 20.53 -13.01 -4.86
C ALA A 196 19.98 -13.77 -3.64
N ASP A 197 20.69 -14.85 -3.30
CA ASP A 197 20.44 -15.86 -2.27
C ASP A 197 20.32 -15.24 -0.87
N ILE A 198 19.08 -15.20 -0.36
CA ILE A 198 18.77 -14.74 0.99
C ILE A 198 19.06 -15.89 1.95
N ARG A 199 19.91 -15.67 2.95
CA ARG A 199 20.17 -16.66 4.00
C ARG A 199 19.21 -16.52 5.17
N GLU A 200 18.85 -15.29 5.50
CA GLU A 200 18.08 -14.99 6.70
C GLU A 200 17.29 -13.70 6.52
N MET A 201 16.05 -13.72 7.00
CA MET A 201 15.22 -12.53 7.17
C MET A 201 14.83 -12.43 8.63
N SER A 202 14.93 -11.24 9.21
CA SER A 202 14.35 -10.96 10.53
C SER A 202 13.47 -9.73 10.48
N ALA A 203 12.42 -9.74 11.29
CA ALA A 203 11.57 -8.59 11.49
C ALA A 203 11.19 -8.47 12.96
N SER A 204 11.08 -7.24 13.47
CA SER A 204 10.60 -6.94 14.82
C SER A 204 10.01 -5.54 14.88
N VAL A 205 9.20 -5.26 15.90
CA VAL A 205 8.67 -3.93 16.15
C VAL A 205 9.16 -3.44 17.49
N THR A 206 9.88 -2.33 17.51
CA THR A 206 10.38 -1.70 18.74
C THR A 206 10.13 -0.20 18.67
N ASN A 207 9.48 0.34 19.69
CA ASN A 207 9.15 1.76 19.87
C ASN A 207 8.45 2.36 18.63
N GLY A 208 7.49 1.64 18.05
CA GLY A 208 6.75 2.09 16.88
C GLY A 208 7.56 2.14 15.59
N VAL A 209 8.66 1.39 15.52
CA VAL A 209 9.47 1.18 14.32
C VAL A 209 9.46 -0.30 13.95
N LEU A 210 9.07 -0.60 12.71
CA LEU A 210 9.27 -1.89 12.07
C LEU A 210 10.73 -2.00 11.64
N ASN A 211 11.47 -2.90 12.25
CA ASN A 211 12.86 -3.20 11.95
C ASN A 211 12.90 -4.47 11.10
N ILE A 212 13.42 -4.40 9.88
CA ILE A 212 13.60 -5.54 8.99
C ILE A 212 15.08 -5.68 8.66
N GLU A 213 15.64 -6.87 8.78
CA GLU A 213 17.00 -7.17 8.33
C GLU A 213 16.94 -8.33 7.33
N VAL A 214 17.45 -8.11 6.13
CA VAL A 214 17.63 -9.13 5.09
C VAL A 214 19.12 -9.41 4.97
N THR A 215 19.51 -10.66 5.26
CA THR A 215 20.89 -11.12 5.19
C THR A 215 21.07 -12.05 4.00
N TYR A 216 21.96 -11.67 3.10
CA TYR A 216 22.35 -12.42 1.91
C TYR A 216 23.49 -13.40 2.20
N ASN A 217 23.58 -14.45 1.40
CA ASN A 217 24.69 -15.40 1.44
C ASN A 217 26.00 -14.76 0.94
N GLN A 218 25.90 -13.87 -0.05
CA GLN A 218 26.99 -13.11 -0.65
C GLN A 218 27.09 -11.68 -0.11
N ASN A 219 28.27 -11.07 -0.30
CA ASN A 219 28.46 -9.64 -0.03
C ASN A 219 27.73 -8.81 -1.10
N ILE A 220 26.92 -7.85 -0.66
CA ILE A 220 26.12 -6.96 -1.53
C ILE A 220 26.57 -5.51 -1.44
N GLU A 221 27.35 -5.15 -0.41
CA GLU A 221 27.84 -3.79 -0.21
C GLU A 221 28.73 -3.33 -1.39
N PRO A 222 28.38 -2.21 -2.07
CA PRO A 222 29.20 -1.65 -3.13
C PRO A 222 30.54 -1.16 -2.57
N SER A 223 31.66 -1.58 -3.16
CA SER A 223 32.98 -1.06 -2.76
C SER A 223 33.85 -0.78 -3.97
N GLY A 224 34.82 0.14 -3.82
CA GLY A 224 35.74 0.48 -4.91
C GLY A 224 36.66 -0.65 -5.39
N TYR A 225 36.69 -1.80 -4.71
CA TYR A 225 37.59 -2.93 -5.00
C TYR A 225 36.91 -4.31 -5.05
N SER A 226 35.62 -4.39 -4.73
CA SER A 226 34.81 -5.61 -4.83
C SER A 226 33.48 -5.24 -5.47
N TYR A 227 33.19 -5.88 -6.60
CA TYR A 227 31.85 -5.87 -7.18
C TYR A 227 31.01 -6.82 -6.31
N GLY A 228 30.28 -6.29 -5.34
CA GLY A 228 29.12 -7.01 -4.81
C GLY A 228 28.16 -7.31 -5.96
N GLU A 229 27.37 -8.37 -5.83
CA GLU A 229 26.31 -8.59 -6.82
C GLU A 229 25.28 -7.47 -6.71
N ASP A 230 24.85 -6.94 -7.85
CA ASP A 230 23.78 -5.97 -7.86
C ASP A 230 22.46 -6.70 -7.58
N VAL A 231 21.88 -6.39 -6.42
CA VAL A 231 20.67 -6.98 -5.90
C VAL A 231 19.53 -5.99 -6.01
N THR A 232 18.35 -6.51 -6.25
CA THR A 232 17.11 -5.77 -6.01
C THR A 232 16.18 -6.68 -5.21
N GLY A 233 15.53 -6.11 -4.21
CA GLY A 233 14.66 -6.84 -3.31
C GLY A 233 13.31 -6.15 -3.16
N TRP A 234 12.27 -6.96 -3.00
CA TRP A 234 10.92 -6.53 -2.73
C TRP A 234 10.51 -7.10 -1.38
N ILE A 235 10.16 -6.24 -0.43
CA ILE A 235 9.57 -6.67 0.84
C ILE A 235 8.09 -6.31 0.78
N SER A 236 7.24 -7.32 0.75
CA SER A 236 5.79 -7.16 0.73
C SER A 236 5.25 -7.28 2.14
N ILE A 237 4.41 -6.32 2.54
CA ILE A 237 3.85 -6.18 3.89
C ILE A 237 2.33 -6.20 3.79
N ASP A 238 1.71 -7.07 4.59
CA ASP A 238 0.28 -7.14 4.86
C ASP A 238 0.04 -6.66 6.29
N THR A 239 -0.53 -5.47 6.42
CA THR A 239 -0.79 -4.81 7.72
C THR A 239 -2.12 -5.22 8.30
N ASP A 240 -3.13 -5.49 7.47
CA ASP A 240 -4.45 -5.88 7.97
C ASP A 240 -4.60 -7.40 8.23
N GLN A 241 -3.55 -8.15 7.91
CA GLN A 241 -3.43 -9.61 8.09
C GLN A 241 -4.44 -10.41 7.26
N LYS A 242 -4.96 -9.81 6.18
CA LYS A 242 -5.86 -10.47 5.24
C LYS A 242 -5.12 -10.72 3.94
N LEU A 243 -4.64 -11.96 3.80
CA LEU A 243 -3.86 -12.46 2.65
C LEU A 243 -4.53 -12.35 1.25
N ALA A 244 -5.76 -11.85 1.14
CA ALA A 244 -6.46 -11.66 -0.12
C ALA A 244 -6.87 -10.20 -0.40
N THR A 245 -6.42 -9.23 0.39
CA THR A 245 -6.61 -7.79 0.16
C THR A 245 -5.29 -7.11 -0.19
N GLY A 246 -5.32 -5.92 -0.81
CA GLY A 246 -4.10 -5.16 -1.17
C GLY A 246 -3.93 -4.84 -2.67
N PHE A 247 -2.79 -4.22 -3.05
CA PHE A 247 -2.58 -3.56 -4.35
C PHE A 247 -1.95 -4.38 -5.48
N THR A 248 -1.97 -5.71 -5.39
CA THR A 248 -1.69 -6.68 -6.47
C THR A 248 -0.29 -7.32 -6.56
N ASN A 249 -0.36 -8.53 -7.13
CA ASN A 249 0.62 -9.41 -7.76
C ASN A 249 2.03 -9.51 -7.14
N THR A 250 2.20 -10.51 -6.27
CA THR A 250 3.49 -11.07 -5.84
C THR A 250 4.13 -12.00 -6.88
N GLU A 251 3.62 -12.01 -8.13
CA GLU A 251 3.94 -13.01 -9.16
C GLU A 251 3.68 -14.47 -8.74
N GLN A 252 3.10 -14.67 -7.55
CA GLN A 252 2.65 -15.95 -7.07
C GLN A 252 1.44 -16.40 -7.87
N ALA A 253 1.39 -17.68 -8.16
CA ALA A 253 0.41 -18.26 -9.06
C ALA A 253 -0.26 -19.47 -8.37
N PRO A 254 -1.40 -19.30 -7.65
CA PRO A 254 -2.28 -18.11 -7.56
C PRO A 254 -1.76 -16.96 -6.68
N PRO A 255 -2.37 -15.76 -6.66
CA PRO A 255 -2.01 -14.73 -5.69
C PRO A 255 -2.27 -15.29 -4.29
N THR A 256 -1.21 -15.49 -3.52
CA THR A 256 -1.31 -16.15 -2.22
C THR A 256 -1.04 -15.22 -1.03
N PHE A 257 -0.65 -13.97 -1.32
CA PHE A 257 -0.32 -12.95 -0.34
C PHE A 257 -0.89 -11.60 -0.73
N GLY A 258 -1.63 -11.00 0.20
CA GLY A 258 -2.14 -9.64 0.11
C GLY A 258 -1.02 -8.66 0.40
N VAL A 259 -0.92 -7.56 -0.35
CA VAL A 259 0.15 -6.58 -0.17
C VAL A 259 -0.48 -5.21 0.04
N ASP A 260 -0.38 -4.70 1.26
CA ASP A 260 -0.80 -3.33 1.59
C ASP A 260 0.32 -2.34 1.24
N TYR A 261 1.56 -2.71 1.58
CA TYR A 261 2.76 -1.92 1.33
C TYR A 261 3.86 -2.80 0.71
N ARG A 262 4.62 -2.26 -0.24
CA ARG A 262 5.82 -2.90 -0.78
C ARG A 262 7.01 -1.96 -0.65
N ILE A 263 8.08 -2.43 -0.02
CA ILE A 263 9.38 -1.77 -0.07
C ILE A 263 10.13 -2.37 -1.25
N GLU A 264 10.55 -1.54 -2.20
CA GLU A 264 11.42 -1.94 -3.30
C GLU A 264 12.77 -1.30 -3.12
N TYR A 265 13.83 -2.10 -2.96
CA TYR A 265 15.19 -1.59 -2.83
C TYR A 265 16.13 -2.20 -3.86
N ALA A 266 17.14 -1.43 -4.25
CA ALA A 266 18.25 -1.84 -5.08
C ALA A 266 19.56 -1.55 -4.34
N VAL A 267 20.52 -2.46 -4.45
CA VAL A 267 21.88 -2.32 -3.93
C VAL A 267 22.84 -2.79 -4.99
N GLY A 268 23.68 -1.90 -5.51
CA GLY A 268 24.62 -2.30 -6.54
C GLY A 268 25.45 -1.15 -7.09
N THR A 269 26.51 -1.51 -7.82
CA THR A 269 27.35 -0.52 -8.48
C THR A 269 26.71 0.01 -9.77
N LEU A 270 25.90 -0.81 -10.47
CA LEU A 270 25.20 -0.39 -11.69
C LEU A 270 23.81 0.18 -11.38
N THR A 271 23.09 -0.42 -10.42
CA THR A 271 21.76 0.04 -9.99
C THR A 271 21.79 1.24 -9.05
N GLY A 272 22.90 1.47 -8.37
CA GLY A 272 22.94 2.37 -7.22
C GLY A 272 22.37 1.69 -5.97
N THR A 273 22.28 2.47 -4.91
CA THR A 273 21.71 2.06 -3.62
C THR A 273 20.50 2.95 -3.35
N ASP A 274 19.31 2.35 -3.33
CA ASP A 274 18.02 3.04 -3.29
C ASP A 274 16.94 2.12 -2.68
N ALA A 275 15.93 2.63 -1.99
CA ALA A 275 14.78 1.94 -1.39
C ALA A 275 13.49 2.81 -1.35
N SER A 276 12.44 2.42 -2.05
CA SER A 276 11.15 3.13 -2.07
C SER A 276 10.04 2.32 -1.41
N ILE A 277 9.10 2.98 -0.71
CA ILE A 277 7.86 2.35 -0.23
C ILE A 277 6.71 2.71 -1.16
N LYS A 278 5.91 1.72 -1.49
CA LYS A 278 4.75 1.82 -2.38
C LYS A 278 3.50 1.32 -1.66
N MET A 279 2.38 1.99 -1.87
CA MET A 279 1.04 1.55 -1.44
C MET A 279 0.02 1.65 -2.57
N LEU A 280 -1.15 1.06 -2.38
CA LEU A 280 -2.34 1.25 -3.24
C LEU A 280 -2.63 2.75 -3.44
N ASP A 281 -2.85 3.19 -4.69
CA ASP A 281 -3.35 4.55 -4.97
C ASP A 281 -4.87 4.65 -4.70
N THR A 282 -5.22 4.80 -3.41
CA THR A 282 -6.60 4.95 -2.95
C THR A 282 -7.27 6.27 -3.33
N ASP A 283 -6.53 7.24 -3.90
CA ASP A 283 -7.04 8.58 -4.18
C ASP A 283 -7.17 8.86 -5.68
N SER A 284 -6.80 7.89 -6.50
CA SER A 284 -7.03 7.92 -7.93
C SER A 284 -8.51 8.19 -8.26
N ASP A 285 -8.75 8.80 -9.42
CA ASP A 285 -10.10 9.00 -9.96
C ASP A 285 -10.89 7.66 -9.99
N MET A 286 -10.18 6.55 -10.15
CA MET A 286 -10.68 5.18 -10.07
C MET A 286 -11.26 4.84 -8.69
N THR A 287 -10.47 5.04 -7.63
CA THR A 287 -10.91 4.75 -6.26
C THR A 287 -12.05 5.65 -5.82
N SER A 288 -12.07 6.91 -6.26
CA SER A 288 -13.19 7.83 -6.01
C SER A 288 -14.52 7.40 -6.64
N LEU A 289 -14.46 6.60 -7.71
CA LEU A 289 -15.62 6.01 -8.40
C LEU A 289 -16.02 4.64 -7.82
N GLY A 290 -15.33 4.17 -6.77
CA GLY A 290 -15.57 2.90 -6.11
C GLY A 290 -14.74 1.73 -6.66
N TYR A 291 -13.62 2.00 -7.33
CA TYR A 291 -12.75 1.00 -7.96
C TYR A 291 -11.35 1.01 -7.34
N SER A 292 -10.83 -0.11 -6.83
CA SER A 292 -9.43 -0.20 -6.38
C SER A 292 -8.46 0.03 -7.54
N ASP A 293 -7.65 1.10 -7.53
CA ASP A 293 -6.59 1.31 -8.52
C ASP A 293 -5.40 0.41 -8.23
N THR A 294 -5.00 -0.43 -9.19
CA THR A 294 -3.83 -1.31 -9.05
C THR A 294 -2.51 -0.56 -9.20
N LYS A 295 -2.55 0.73 -9.52
CA LYS A 295 -1.35 1.57 -9.51
C LYS A 295 -0.91 1.81 -8.09
N SER A 296 0.38 1.60 -7.87
CA SER A 296 1.02 2.00 -6.63
C SER A 296 1.35 3.49 -6.65
N LYS A 297 1.05 4.21 -5.57
CA LYS A 297 1.68 5.50 -5.29
C LYS A 297 2.90 5.28 -4.41
N SER A 298 4.01 5.95 -4.73
CA SER A 298 5.14 6.01 -3.81
C SER A 298 4.70 6.79 -2.58
N ILE A 299 4.83 6.17 -1.41
CA ILE A 299 4.72 6.90 -0.16
C ILE A 299 6.03 7.67 -0.02
N GLY A 300 5.94 8.94 0.39
CA GLY A 300 7.10 9.74 0.76
C GLY A 300 8.07 8.92 1.61
N VAL A 301 9.36 9.10 1.37
CA VAL A 301 10.25 7.94 1.31
C VAL A 301 10.97 7.72 2.64
N PRO A 302 11.22 6.46 3.08
CA PRO A 302 11.94 6.15 4.34
C PRO A 302 13.45 6.37 4.19
N TYR A 303 13.89 7.43 3.53
CA TYR A 303 15.30 7.75 3.54
C TYR A 303 15.55 8.89 4.51
N ASN A 304 15.77 8.51 5.75
CA ASN A 304 17.02 8.95 6.35
C ASN A 304 18.02 7.80 6.20
N ASP A 305 19.30 8.11 6.17
CA ASP A 305 20.40 7.14 6.31
C ASP A 305 20.28 6.22 7.55
N ALA A 306 19.46 6.57 8.55
CA ALA A 306 19.10 5.67 9.65
C ALA A 306 18.20 4.50 9.21
N SER A 307 17.32 4.72 8.23
CA SER A 307 16.19 3.85 7.85
C SER A 307 16.48 2.85 6.75
N PHE A 308 17.51 3.03 5.92
CA PHE A 308 17.97 2.04 4.95
C PHE A 308 19.49 1.96 4.94
N LYS A 309 20.04 0.88 5.51
CA LYS A 309 21.48 0.67 5.64
C LYS A 309 21.90 -0.59 4.91
N VAL A 310 23.02 -0.49 4.19
CA VAL A 310 23.69 -1.65 3.60
C VAL A 310 25.03 -1.82 4.27
N SER A 311 25.30 -3.00 4.82
CA SER A 311 26.60 -3.32 5.43
C SER A 311 26.98 -4.76 5.16
N GLY A 312 28.08 -4.96 4.43
CA GLY A 312 28.51 -6.26 3.97
C GLY A 312 27.41 -7.00 3.20
N ASN A 313 26.93 -8.10 3.78
CA ASN A 313 25.90 -8.96 3.23
C ASN A 313 24.48 -8.65 3.76
N LYS A 314 24.26 -7.47 4.34
CA LYS A 314 23.00 -7.13 5.01
C LYS A 314 22.37 -5.86 4.46
N VAL A 315 21.04 -5.91 4.34
CA VAL A 315 20.16 -4.75 4.22
C VAL A 315 19.39 -4.63 5.53
N SER A 316 19.42 -3.46 6.15
CA SER A 316 18.65 -3.11 7.34
C SER A 316 17.68 -1.99 7.00
N LEU A 317 16.42 -2.18 7.34
CA LEU A 317 15.33 -1.24 7.13
C LEU A 317 14.67 -0.90 8.47
N GLU A 318 14.56 0.38 8.80
CA GLU A 318 13.87 0.88 9.99
C GLU A 318 12.72 1.77 9.53
N ILE A 319 11.48 1.31 9.67
CA ILE A 319 10.29 1.97 9.10
C ILE A 319 9.37 2.38 10.25
N PRO A 320 9.19 3.68 10.50
CA PRO A 320 8.19 4.15 11.45
C PRO A 320 6.79 3.62 11.08
N LEU A 321 6.06 3.04 12.04
CA LEU A 321 4.69 2.56 11.82
C LEU A 321 3.74 3.70 11.42
N THR A 322 4.10 4.94 11.75
CA THR A 322 3.40 6.14 11.28
C THR A 322 3.35 6.26 9.76
N MET A 323 4.33 5.70 9.04
CA MET A 323 4.35 5.65 7.58
C MET A 323 3.49 4.53 6.99
N LEU A 324 3.11 3.54 7.81
CA LEU A 324 2.30 2.38 7.43
C LEU A 324 0.86 2.52 7.93
N GLY A 325 0.34 3.74 8.01
CA GLY A 325 -1.03 4.02 8.47
C GLY A 325 -1.24 3.89 9.98
N ASN A 326 -0.17 3.92 10.79
CA ASN A 326 -0.20 3.71 12.25
C ASN A 326 -0.78 2.37 12.67
N ASP A 327 -0.30 1.33 12.01
CA ASP A 327 -0.55 -0.05 12.34
C ASP A 327 -0.14 -0.41 13.79
N ASP A 328 -0.71 -1.48 14.34
CA ASP A 328 -0.36 -1.95 15.69
C ASP A 328 1.00 -2.67 15.74
N GLY A 329 1.62 -2.86 14.58
CA GLY A 329 2.91 -3.50 14.38
C GLY A 329 2.79 -4.96 13.94
N ASN A 330 1.61 -5.58 14.06
CA ASN A 330 1.37 -7.00 13.82
C ASN A 330 1.04 -7.25 12.35
N MET A 331 2.08 -7.53 11.57
CA MET A 331 2.04 -7.62 10.12
C MET A 331 2.51 -9.00 9.66
N TYR A 332 2.14 -9.36 8.43
CA TYR A 332 2.78 -10.44 7.70
C TYR A 332 3.75 -9.88 6.68
N ILE A 333 4.94 -10.50 6.59
CA ILE A 333 6.01 -10.01 5.72
C ILE A 333 6.58 -11.15 4.87
N THR A 334 6.75 -10.89 3.58
CA THR A 334 7.50 -11.72 2.63
C THR A 334 8.59 -10.89 1.97
N THR A 335 9.70 -11.52 1.59
CA THR A 335 10.79 -10.87 0.87
C THR A 335 11.13 -11.65 -0.38
N ASP A 336 11.14 -10.99 -1.51
CA ASP A 336 11.64 -11.48 -2.77
C ASP A 336 12.96 -10.79 -3.12
N SER A 337 13.84 -11.50 -3.82
CA SER A 337 15.16 -11.01 -4.21
C SER A 337 15.59 -11.53 -5.57
N PHE A 338 16.26 -10.66 -6.32
CA PHE A 338 16.65 -10.90 -7.69
C PHE A 338 17.98 -10.21 -8.00
N SER A 339 18.74 -10.81 -8.92
CA SER A 339 20.00 -10.24 -9.43
C SER A 339 19.80 -9.70 -10.85
N LEU A 340 20.50 -8.63 -11.24
CA LEU A 340 20.38 -8.10 -12.60
C LEU A 340 20.81 -9.10 -13.68
N GLN A 341 21.75 -9.99 -13.39
CA GLN A 341 22.18 -11.02 -14.33
C GLN A 341 21.23 -12.23 -14.35
N GLY A 342 20.57 -12.54 -13.23
CA GLY A 342 19.54 -13.58 -13.11
C GLY A 342 18.18 -13.19 -13.66
N SER A 343 17.86 -11.89 -13.70
CA SER A 343 16.62 -11.34 -14.27
C SER A 343 16.35 -11.76 -15.72
N MET A 344 17.39 -12.05 -16.52
CA MET A 344 17.20 -12.57 -17.89
C MET A 344 16.63 -13.99 -17.94
N ASN A 345 16.69 -14.75 -16.84
CA ASN A 345 16.11 -16.09 -16.71
C ASN A 345 14.87 -16.13 -15.79
N GLY A 346 14.52 -15.01 -15.14
CA GLY A 346 13.33 -14.91 -14.27
C GLY A 346 13.41 -15.70 -12.96
N GLU A 347 14.61 -16.00 -12.44
CA GLU A 347 14.75 -16.67 -11.15
C GLU A 347 14.55 -15.65 -10.01
N ILE A 348 13.60 -15.92 -9.11
CA ILE A 348 13.30 -15.11 -7.93
C ILE A 348 13.59 -15.97 -6.70
N GLU A 349 14.34 -15.40 -5.75
CA GLU A 349 14.49 -15.96 -4.41
C GLU A 349 13.42 -15.38 -3.50
N SER A 350 12.74 -16.21 -2.70
CA SER A 350 11.61 -15.76 -1.87
C SER A 350 11.70 -16.37 -0.48
N VAL A 351 11.71 -15.51 0.54
CA VAL A 351 11.75 -15.89 1.95
C VAL A 351 10.52 -15.32 2.66
N PRO A 352 9.76 -16.13 3.43
CA PRO A 352 9.96 -17.56 3.74
C PRO A 352 9.68 -18.59 2.62
N ASP A 353 10.54 -19.62 2.51
CA ASP A 353 10.34 -20.91 1.80
C ASP A 353 9.68 -20.80 0.41
N TYR A 354 10.29 -20.09 -0.55
CA TYR A 354 9.74 -19.90 -1.91
C TYR A 354 8.34 -19.28 -1.93
N GLY A 355 8.03 -18.41 -0.96
CA GLY A 355 6.69 -17.85 -0.80
C GLY A 355 5.66 -18.89 -0.36
N GLN A 356 6.02 -19.86 0.49
CA GLN A 356 5.05 -20.77 1.12
C GLN A 356 4.46 -20.22 2.42
N GLY A 357 5.05 -19.16 2.96
CA GLY A 357 4.53 -18.48 4.13
C GLY A 357 4.92 -17.01 4.19
N ALA A 358 4.47 -16.34 5.23
CA ALA A 358 4.87 -14.99 5.59
C ALA A 358 5.30 -14.95 7.07
N LEU A 359 6.33 -14.18 7.38
CA LEU A 359 6.78 -13.97 8.75
C LEU A 359 5.76 -13.09 9.49
N ASN A 360 5.25 -13.60 10.61
CA ASN A 360 4.40 -12.84 11.53
C ASN A 360 5.26 -12.04 12.52
N THR A 361 5.15 -10.71 12.49
CA THR A 361 5.92 -9.84 13.40
C THR A 361 5.46 -9.92 14.86
N ALA A 362 4.28 -10.46 15.16
CA ALA A 362 3.82 -10.58 16.55
C ALA A 362 4.64 -11.58 17.39
N ASP A 363 4.95 -12.74 16.81
CA ASP A 363 5.55 -13.86 17.53
C ASP A 363 6.64 -14.61 16.75
N GLY A 364 6.92 -14.19 15.52
CA GLY A 364 7.91 -14.81 14.65
C GLY A 364 7.45 -16.12 14.00
N SER A 365 6.18 -16.49 14.14
CA SER A 365 5.63 -17.66 13.45
C SER A 365 5.52 -17.44 11.95
N ILE A 366 5.54 -18.53 11.18
CA ILE A 366 5.26 -18.48 9.75
C ILE A 366 3.77 -18.70 9.53
N LYS A 367 3.09 -17.69 8.97
CA LYS A 367 1.72 -17.79 8.49
C LYS A 367 1.73 -18.46 7.11
N PRO A 368 1.07 -19.60 6.91
CA PRO A 368 0.94 -20.20 5.57
C PRO A 368 0.19 -19.26 4.63
N LEU A 369 0.67 -19.15 3.39
CA LEU A 369 -0.01 -18.40 2.34
C LEU A 369 -1.23 -19.15 1.82
N LEU A 370 -2.08 -18.47 1.03
CA LEU A 370 -3.27 -19.09 0.45
C LEU A 370 -2.89 -20.26 -0.45
N ALA A 371 -3.43 -21.44 -0.17
CA ALA A 371 -3.23 -22.63 -0.99
C ALA A 371 -4.52 -23.43 -1.07
N TYR A 372 -4.69 -24.16 -2.17
CA TYR A 372 -5.84 -25.05 -2.34
C TYR A 372 -5.96 -26.01 -1.15
N GLY A 373 -7.14 -26.04 -0.54
CA GLY A 373 -7.50 -27.04 0.44
C GLY A 373 -7.58 -28.45 -0.17
N THR A 374 -7.87 -29.42 0.69
CA THR A 374 -8.07 -30.83 0.27
C THR A 374 -9.32 -31.04 -0.59
N ASP A 375 -10.17 -30.01 -0.69
CA ASP A 375 -11.43 -29.96 -1.42
C ASP A 375 -11.28 -29.47 -2.86
N LYS A 376 -10.04 -29.22 -3.32
CA LYS A 376 -9.73 -28.90 -4.71
C LYS A 376 -10.44 -29.85 -5.66
N LYS A 377 -11.24 -29.29 -6.57
CA LYS A 377 -11.86 -29.99 -7.70
C LYS A 377 -11.27 -29.46 -9.00
N THR A 378 -11.16 -30.34 -9.97
CA THR A 378 -10.70 -30.01 -11.32
C THR A 378 -11.83 -30.25 -12.30
N LEU A 379 -12.22 -29.20 -13.01
CA LEU A 379 -12.98 -29.27 -14.25
C LEU A 379 -12.00 -29.46 -15.41
N THR A 380 -12.28 -30.41 -16.30
CA THR A 380 -11.51 -30.65 -17.53
C THR A 380 -12.39 -30.39 -18.72
N ASP A 381 -11.83 -29.73 -19.73
CA ASP A 381 -12.50 -29.37 -20.98
C ASP A 381 -11.68 -29.86 -22.18
N ALA A 382 -12.30 -30.00 -23.35
CA ALA A 382 -11.74 -30.77 -24.45
C ALA A 382 -11.01 -29.90 -25.46
N ALA A 383 -9.71 -29.65 -25.23
CA ALA A 383 -8.86 -28.82 -26.10
C ALA A 383 -9.19 -28.84 -27.62
N ALA A 384 -9.19 -27.66 -28.22
CA ALA A 384 -9.57 -27.34 -29.59
C ALA A 384 -11.06 -27.57 -29.91
N ASP A 385 -11.94 -27.40 -28.93
CA ASP A 385 -13.40 -27.35 -29.05
C ASP A 385 -13.94 -25.91 -29.20
N SER A 386 -13.08 -24.90 -29.03
CA SER A 386 -13.36 -23.50 -29.32
C SER A 386 -14.03 -23.27 -30.69
N ALA A 387 -15.11 -22.49 -30.70
CA ALA A 387 -15.91 -22.24 -31.89
C ALA A 387 -15.30 -21.16 -32.79
N GLY A 388 -14.69 -21.59 -33.91
CA GLY A 388 -14.15 -20.73 -34.97
C GLY A 388 -12.76 -21.14 -35.41
N PHE A 389 -12.21 -20.55 -36.47
CA PHE A 389 -10.86 -20.91 -36.94
C PHE A 389 -9.80 -20.26 -36.02
N GLY A 390 -9.47 -20.94 -34.91
CA GLY A 390 -8.72 -20.47 -33.73
C GLY A 390 -7.34 -19.87 -33.93
N TYR A 391 -7.06 -18.84 -33.12
CA TYR A 391 -5.75 -18.55 -32.53
C TYR A 391 -5.79 -19.12 -31.10
N ASP A 392 -4.69 -19.68 -30.62
CA ASP A 392 -4.64 -20.59 -29.47
C ASP A 392 -4.99 -19.96 -28.09
N GLY A 393 -5.50 -18.72 -28.01
CA GLY A 393 -5.67 -17.93 -26.77
C GLY A 393 -7.05 -18.01 -26.09
N ASP A 394 -8.04 -18.66 -26.71
CA ASP A 394 -9.43 -18.76 -26.25
C ASP A 394 -9.84 -20.15 -25.75
N ASP A 395 -8.94 -21.13 -25.72
CA ASP A 395 -9.33 -22.53 -25.50
C ASP A 395 -9.03 -22.94 -24.06
N ILE A 396 -10.05 -23.02 -23.21
CA ILE A 396 -9.95 -23.48 -21.82
C ILE A 396 -9.71 -24.98 -21.83
N VAL A 397 -8.73 -25.47 -21.07
CA VAL A 397 -8.42 -26.90 -20.98
C VAL A 397 -8.74 -27.46 -19.60
N THR A 398 -8.52 -26.66 -18.55
CA THR A 398 -8.85 -27.04 -17.18
C THR A 398 -9.19 -25.83 -16.33
N ALA A 399 -10.10 -26.02 -15.38
CA ALA A 399 -10.29 -25.09 -14.28
C ALA A 399 -10.18 -25.83 -12.94
N ASP A 400 -9.20 -25.46 -12.14
CA ASP A 400 -9.07 -25.90 -10.75
C ASP A 400 -9.80 -24.92 -9.84
N ILE A 401 -10.61 -25.45 -8.92
CA ILE A 401 -11.39 -24.64 -7.97
C ILE A 401 -11.29 -25.30 -6.59
N GLY A 402 -11.05 -24.52 -5.56
CA GLY A 402 -11.07 -24.99 -4.18
C GLY A 402 -11.08 -23.82 -3.21
N PHE A 403 -11.07 -24.15 -1.92
CA PHE A 403 -11.19 -23.13 -0.88
C PHE A 403 -9.99 -23.15 0.05
N THR A 404 -9.71 -21.99 0.65
CA THR A 404 -8.78 -21.83 1.75
C THR A 404 -9.34 -20.78 2.69
N ASP A 405 -9.60 -21.17 3.94
CA ASP A 405 -10.39 -20.38 4.88
C ASP A 405 -11.71 -19.86 4.25
N ASN A 406 -11.88 -18.55 4.10
CA ASN A 406 -13.07 -17.90 3.49
C ASN A 406 -12.77 -17.34 2.09
N ILE A 407 -11.77 -17.89 1.40
CA ILE A 407 -11.30 -17.42 0.10
C ILE A 407 -11.42 -18.58 -0.90
N MET A 408 -12.06 -18.31 -2.04
CA MET A 408 -12.10 -19.24 -3.16
C MET A 408 -10.88 -19.02 -4.04
N LEU A 409 -10.16 -20.10 -4.34
CA LEU A 409 -9.06 -20.09 -5.31
C LEU A 409 -9.53 -20.71 -6.62
N ILE A 410 -9.22 -20.05 -7.73
CA ILE A 410 -9.51 -20.53 -9.09
C ILE A 410 -8.24 -20.46 -9.93
N THR A 411 -7.95 -21.51 -10.69
CA THR A 411 -6.89 -21.52 -11.71
C THR A 411 -7.47 -22.01 -13.02
N ILE A 412 -7.49 -21.14 -14.03
CA ILE A 412 -7.99 -21.42 -15.37
C ILE A 412 -6.78 -21.58 -16.28
N ALA A 413 -6.63 -22.76 -16.89
CA ALA A 413 -5.57 -23.04 -17.85
C ALA A 413 -6.13 -23.07 -19.26
N TYR A 414 -5.42 -22.41 -20.17
CA TYR A 414 -5.75 -22.32 -21.58
C TYR A 414 -4.78 -23.19 -22.41
N SER A 415 -5.14 -23.57 -23.63
CA SER A 415 -4.24 -24.30 -24.52
C SER A 415 -3.01 -23.45 -24.88
N SER A 416 -3.20 -22.15 -25.08
CA SER A 416 -2.20 -21.09 -24.98
C SER A 416 -2.85 -19.82 -24.44
N LEU A 417 -2.06 -18.91 -23.90
CA LEU A 417 -2.51 -17.55 -23.58
C LEU A 417 -1.28 -16.66 -23.53
N GLU A 418 -1.26 -15.61 -24.34
CA GLU A 418 -0.26 -14.55 -24.35
C GLU A 418 -0.88 -13.23 -23.86
N LEU A 419 -0.06 -12.36 -23.27
CA LEU A 419 -0.51 -11.08 -22.70
C LEU A 419 -1.19 -10.15 -23.73
N ASP A 420 -0.88 -10.34 -25.01
CA ASP A 420 -1.39 -9.53 -26.12
C ASP A 420 -2.63 -10.14 -26.82
N ASP A 421 -3.13 -11.29 -26.36
CA ASP A 421 -4.19 -12.05 -27.04
C ASP A 421 -5.57 -11.36 -27.04
N GLY A 422 -5.78 -10.36 -26.17
CA GLY A 422 -7.08 -9.68 -26.14
C GLY A 422 -8.21 -10.55 -25.58
N ALA A 423 -7.88 -11.56 -24.76
CA ALA A 423 -8.83 -12.53 -24.23
C ALA A 423 -9.67 -11.97 -23.08
N ILE A 424 -10.97 -12.31 -23.05
CA ILE A 424 -11.84 -12.08 -21.91
C ILE A 424 -12.41 -13.40 -21.45
N THR A 425 -12.12 -13.77 -20.20
CA THR A 425 -12.72 -14.92 -19.54
C THR A 425 -13.67 -14.47 -18.45
N THR A 426 -14.88 -15.01 -18.44
CA THR A 426 -15.88 -14.74 -17.42
C THR A 426 -16.19 -16.02 -16.64
N VAL A 427 -16.06 -15.93 -15.33
CA VAL A 427 -16.50 -16.94 -14.37
C VAL A 427 -17.91 -16.58 -13.92
N TYR A 428 -18.84 -17.51 -14.07
CA TYR A 428 -20.22 -17.35 -13.62
C TYR A 428 -20.45 -18.14 -12.35
N PHE A 429 -21.07 -17.51 -11.35
CA PHE A 429 -21.39 -18.12 -10.06
C PHE A 429 -22.91 -18.11 -9.86
N ASP A 430 -23.50 -19.29 -9.80
CA ASP A 430 -24.88 -19.52 -9.40
C ASP A 430 -24.88 -20.04 -7.95
N THR A 431 -25.07 -19.11 -7.01
CA THR A 431 -24.93 -19.33 -5.56
C THR A 431 -26.18 -19.98 -4.95
N ASN A 432 -27.32 -19.88 -5.61
CA ASN A 432 -28.58 -20.47 -5.15
C ASN A 432 -28.96 -21.76 -5.90
N GLN A 433 -28.17 -22.14 -6.92
CA GLN A 433 -28.31 -23.31 -7.77
C GLN A 433 -29.66 -23.39 -8.50
N ASP A 434 -30.22 -22.23 -8.89
CA ASP A 434 -31.48 -22.12 -9.63
C ASP A 434 -31.32 -22.14 -11.17
N ASN A 435 -30.07 -22.32 -11.65
CA ASN A 435 -29.62 -22.21 -13.04
C ASN A 435 -29.57 -20.78 -13.59
N SER A 436 -29.51 -19.76 -12.71
CA SER A 436 -29.26 -18.38 -13.07
C SER A 436 -28.04 -17.85 -12.31
N PRO A 437 -27.00 -17.34 -12.99
CA PRO A 437 -25.86 -16.72 -12.31
C PRO A 437 -26.30 -15.54 -11.44
N ASP A 438 -25.90 -15.57 -10.18
CA ASP A 438 -26.09 -14.48 -9.21
C ASP A 438 -24.93 -13.47 -9.30
N TYR A 439 -23.72 -13.99 -9.54
CA TYR A 439 -22.50 -13.20 -9.66
C TYR A 439 -21.68 -13.61 -10.89
N MET A 440 -20.88 -12.68 -11.39
CA MET A 440 -19.98 -12.90 -12.51
C MET A 440 -18.65 -12.22 -12.24
N LEU A 441 -17.53 -12.91 -12.44
CA LEU A 441 -16.19 -12.31 -12.44
C LEU A 441 -15.64 -12.31 -13.87
N SER A 442 -15.46 -11.13 -14.45
CA SER A 442 -14.88 -10.98 -15.78
C SER A 442 -13.40 -10.59 -15.65
N LEU A 443 -12.56 -11.31 -16.38
CA LEU A 443 -11.11 -11.19 -16.46
C LEU A 443 -10.77 -10.81 -17.89
N GLY A 444 -10.16 -9.65 -18.10
CA GLY A 444 -9.81 -9.15 -19.43
C GLY A 444 -8.32 -8.89 -19.56
N LEU A 445 -7.73 -9.41 -20.64
CA LEU A 445 -6.41 -9.06 -21.14
C LEU A 445 -6.58 -8.14 -22.34
N TYR A 446 -5.98 -6.95 -22.30
CA TYR A 446 -6.03 -6.02 -23.42
C TYR A 446 -4.74 -5.20 -23.52
N ASN A 447 -4.02 -5.31 -24.64
CA ASN A 447 -2.74 -4.64 -24.88
C ASN A 447 -1.72 -4.85 -23.74
N GLY A 448 -1.59 -6.09 -23.26
CA GLY A 448 -0.67 -6.43 -22.18
C GLY A 448 -1.12 -6.00 -20.78
N VAL A 449 -2.35 -5.49 -20.63
CA VAL A 449 -2.92 -5.08 -19.34
C VAL A 449 -3.97 -6.11 -18.90
N LEU A 450 -3.78 -6.68 -17.72
CA LEU A 450 -4.76 -7.53 -17.04
C LEU A 450 -5.75 -6.66 -16.25
N SER A 451 -7.04 -7.00 -16.32
CA SER A 451 -8.12 -6.30 -15.63
C SER A 451 -9.18 -7.28 -15.12
N GLY A 452 -9.78 -6.99 -13.98
CA GLY A 452 -10.78 -7.82 -13.31
C GLY A 452 -11.97 -7.00 -12.86
N THR A 453 -13.19 -7.54 -13.01
CA THR A 453 -14.41 -6.89 -12.51
C THR A 453 -15.41 -7.94 -12.08
N ILE A 454 -15.97 -7.78 -10.88
CA ILE A 454 -17.04 -8.64 -10.39
C ILE A 454 -18.38 -7.90 -10.38
N PHE A 455 -19.43 -8.61 -10.80
CA PHE A 455 -20.79 -8.13 -10.93
C PHE A 455 -21.69 -8.98 -10.04
N GLY A 456 -22.66 -8.36 -9.37
CA GLY A 456 -23.67 -9.12 -8.64
C GLY A 456 -24.56 -8.29 -7.72
N MET A 457 -25.36 -8.99 -6.94
CA MET A 457 -26.33 -8.38 -6.01
C MET A 457 -25.75 -8.32 -4.59
N TYR A 458 -25.31 -7.15 -4.17
CA TYR A 458 -24.77 -6.93 -2.83
C TYR A 458 -25.79 -6.18 -1.97
N ASN A 459 -26.19 -6.75 -0.83
CA ASN A 459 -27.20 -6.17 0.06
C ASN A 459 -28.51 -5.79 -0.67
N GLY A 460 -28.92 -6.61 -1.64
CA GLY A 460 -30.14 -6.39 -2.43
C GLY A 460 -30.02 -5.30 -3.51
N LYS A 461 -28.82 -4.79 -3.79
CA LYS A 461 -28.55 -3.85 -4.87
C LYS A 461 -27.54 -4.43 -5.86
N TYR A 462 -27.82 -4.25 -7.14
CA TYR A 462 -26.82 -4.56 -8.17
C TYR A 462 -25.64 -3.62 -8.03
N SER A 463 -24.45 -4.17 -7.91
CA SER A 463 -23.19 -3.44 -7.87
C SER A 463 -22.19 -4.07 -8.82
N VAL A 464 -21.31 -3.23 -9.33
CA VAL A 464 -20.09 -3.61 -10.03
C VAL A 464 -18.93 -3.24 -9.11
N ARG A 465 -17.96 -4.13 -8.95
CA ARG A 465 -16.75 -3.88 -8.16
C ARG A 465 -15.52 -4.23 -8.98
N GLU A 466 -14.51 -3.38 -8.89
CA GLU A 466 -13.15 -3.66 -9.39
C GLU A 466 -12.59 -4.90 -8.69
N ALA A 467 -11.90 -5.77 -9.43
CA ALA A 467 -11.36 -7.04 -8.91
C ALA A 467 -10.01 -7.42 -9.52
N THR A 468 -9.27 -6.47 -10.12
CA THR A 468 -7.95 -6.73 -10.72
C THR A 468 -6.92 -7.18 -9.68
N HIS A 469 -7.07 -6.74 -8.42
CA HIS A 469 -6.21 -7.18 -7.33
C HIS A 469 -6.38 -8.65 -6.92
N LEU A 470 -7.48 -9.27 -7.34
CA LEU A 470 -7.77 -10.68 -7.07
C LEU A 470 -7.12 -11.63 -8.08
N ILE A 471 -6.47 -11.10 -9.14
CA ILE A 471 -6.09 -11.88 -10.32
C ILE A 471 -4.62 -11.73 -10.69
N THR A 472 -4.03 -12.79 -11.23
CA THR A 472 -2.70 -12.80 -11.84
C THR A 472 -2.62 -13.82 -12.97
N MET A 473 -1.60 -13.69 -13.82
CA MET A 473 -1.36 -14.57 -14.95
C MET A 473 0.08 -15.09 -14.92
N GLN A 474 0.26 -16.38 -15.13
CA GLN A 474 1.58 -17.00 -15.31
C GLN A 474 1.53 -18.01 -16.46
N GLY A 475 2.30 -17.74 -17.51
CA GLY A 475 2.25 -18.53 -18.73
C GLY A 475 0.83 -18.58 -19.30
N ASN A 476 0.35 -19.77 -19.64
CA ASN A 476 -0.98 -20.00 -20.20
C ASN A 476 -2.10 -20.15 -19.16
N LYS A 477 -1.94 -19.55 -17.97
CA LYS A 477 -2.89 -19.73 -16.86
C LYS A 477 -3.26 -18.40 -16.24
N MET A 478 -4.55 -18.24 -15.94
CA MET A 478 -5.06 -17.19 -15.06
C MET A 478 -5.36 -17.77 -13.69
N TYR A 479 -5.03 -17.01 -12.66
CA TYR A 479 -5.21 -17.38 -11.28
C TYR A 479 -6.00 -16.31 -10.56
N VAL A 480 -6.90 -16.73 -9.66
CA VAL A 480 -7.85 -15.87 -8.98
C VAL A 480 -7.96 -16.26 -7.50
N SER A 481 -7.97 -15.29 -6.61
CA SER A 481 -8.33 -15.44 -5.19
C SER A 481 -9.54 -14.56 -4.88
N VAL A 482 -10.71 -15.15 -4.63
CA VAL A 482 -11.97 -14.41 -4.39
C VAL A 482 -12.37 -14.48 -2.91
N PRO A 483 -12.23 -13.38 -2.15
CA PRO A 483 -12.71 -13.30 -0.78
C PRO A 483 -14.24 -13.37 -0.67
N ALA A 484 -14.73 -13.84 0.47
CA ALA A 484 -16.17 -13.93 0.74
C ALA A 484 -16.96 -12.62 0.65
N GLU A 485 -16.32 -11.48 0.88
CA GLU A 485 -16.94 -10.17 0.73
C GLU A 485 -17.30 -9.81 -0.72
N PHE A 486 -16.62 -10.42 -1.70
CA PHE A 486 -16.88 -10.26 -3.13
C PHE A 486 -17.89 -11.28 -3.66
N LEU A 487 -18.00 -12.43 -3.01
CA LEU A 487 -18.94 -13.50 -3.39
C LEU A 487 -19.63 -14.08 -2.13
N PRO A 488 -20.61 -13.39 -1.54
CA PRO A 488 -21.24 -13.83 -0.30
C PRO A 488 -22.17 -15.02 -0.56
N ASP A 489 -21.72 -16.21 -0.20
CA ASP A 489 -22.43 -17.48 -0.39
C ASP A 489 -22.21 -18.46 0.79
N ASP A 490 -22.87 -19.62 0.80
CA ASP A 490 -22.65 -20.73 1.76
C ASP A 490 -21.60 -21.77 1.30
N GLY A 491 -21.02 -21.57 0.11
CA GLY A 491 -19.97 -22.41 -0.47
C GLY A 491 -20.49 -23.53 -1.37
N ASN A 492 -21.82 -23.65 -1.55
CA ASN A 492 -22.42 -24.52 -2.55
C ASN A 492 -22.91 -23.70 -3.73
N MET A 493 -22.27 -23.88 -4.88
CA MET A 493 -22.63 -23.14 -6.07
C MET A 493 -22.33 -23.91 -7.34
N ASP A 494 -23.04 -23.53 -8.39
CA ASP A 494 -22.82 -24.02 -9.73
C ASP A 494 -21.98 -22.99 -10.50
N ILE A 495 -20.87 -23.45 -11.09
CA ILE A 495 -19.90 -22.59 -11.78
C ILE A 495 -19.78 -23.00 -13.24
N PHE A 496 -19.60 -22.03 -14.12
CA PHE A 496 -19.08 -22.28 -15.46
C PHE A 496 -18.23 -21.11 -15.93
N PHE A 497 -17.41 -21.37 -16.94
CA PHE A 497 -16.45 -20.45 -17.51
C PHE A 497 -16.81 -20.22 -18.96
N GLU A 498 -16.69 -18.98 -19.41
CA GLU A 498 -16.75 -18.65 -20.83
C GLU A 498 -15.57 -17.77 -21.17
N THR A 499 -14.93 -18.00 -22.31
CA THR A 499 -13.92 -17.09 -22.82
C THR A 499 -14.21 -16.70 -24.26
N ALA A 500 -13.75 -15.51 -24.62
CA ALA A 500 -13.88 -14.95 -25.94
C ALA A 500 -12.66 -14.09 -26.25
N MET A 501 -12.17 -14.18 -27.49
CA MET A 501 -11.10 -13.32 -27.98
C MET A 501 -11.64 -12.07 -28.65
N VAL A 502 -10.99 -10.94 -28.37
CA VAL A 502 -11.19 -9.69 -29.10
C VAL A 502 -10.01 -9.51 -30.05
N PRO A 503 -10.20 -9.61 -31.38
CA PRO A 503 -9.09 -9.53 -32.33
C PRO A 503 -8.28 -8.25 -32.15
N TYR A 504 -6.95 -8.39 -32.18
CA TYR A 504 -5.99 -7.28 -32.30
C TYR A 504 -6.44 -6.37 -33.46
N ASP A 505 -6.64 -5.07 -33.20
CA ASP A 505 -7.26 -4.03 -34.07
C ASP A 505 -8.80 -3.84 -34.01
N THR A 506 -9.53 -4.62 -33.20
CA THR A 506 -10.96 -4.34 -32.98
C THR A 506 -11.11 -3.00 -32.26
N LYS A 507 -11.62 -1.99 -32.99
CA LYS A 507 -11.90 -0.67 -32.44
C LYS A 507 -13.13 -0.74 -31.56
N ILE A 508 -12.91 -0.98 -30.27
CA ILE A 508 -13.95 -0.86 -29.26
C ILE A 508 -14.27 0.63 -29.10
N PRO A 509 -15.52 1.06 -29.33
CA PRO A 509 -15.91 2.45 -29.18
C PRO A 509 -15.56 2.96 -27.79
N GLU A 510 -15.02 4.19 -27.67
CA GLU A 510 -14.77 4.83 -26.37
C GLU A 510 -16.02 4.85 -25.49
N SER A 511 -17.23 4.88 -26.07
CA SER A 511 -18.50 4.81 -25.34
C SER A 511 -18.77 3.47 -24.63
N LYS A 512 -18.01 2.42 -24.96
CA LYS A 512 -18.04 1.10 -24.30
C LYS A 512 -16.85 0.90 -23.34
N ARG A 513 -15.91 1.84 -23.34
CA ARG A 513 -14.90 1.98 -22.30
C ARG A 513 -15.53 2.82 -21.21
N ALA A 514 -15.63 2.27 -20.00
CA ALA A 514 -15.95 3.10 -18.86
C ALA A 514 -14.85 4.17 -18.71
N GLU A 515 -15.17 5.30 -18.08
CA GLU A 515 -14.17 6.33 -17.72
C GLU A 515 -13.00 5.74 -16.90
N THR A 516 -13.22 4.55 -16.34
CA THR A 516 -12.30 3.78 -15.52
C THR A 516 -11.31 2.90 -16.30
N GLY A 517 -11.27 2.97 -17.63
CA GLY A 517 -10.45 2.07 -18.44
C GLY A 517 -10.95 0.63 -18.53
N THR A 518 -11.95 0.26 -17.72
CA THR A 518 -12.68 -1.01 -17.83
C THR A 518 -13.42 -1.07 -19.15
N VAL A 519 -13.18 -2.12 -19.92
CA VAL A 519 -13.78 -2.28 -21.25
C VAL A 519 -14.94 -3.25 -21.14
N TYR A 520 -16.17 -2.73 -21.20
CA TYR A 520 -17.35 -3.57 -21.26
C TYR A 520 -17.62 -3.94 -22.71
N ILE A 521 -17.22 -5.16 -23.08
CA ILE A 521 -17.37 -5.69 -24.43
C ILE A 521 -18.56 -6.64 -24.40
N ASN A 522 -19.54 -6.39 -25.28
CA ASN A 522 -20.57 -7.38 -25.52
C ASN A 522 -20.05 -8.24 -26.68
N PRO A 523 -19.62 -9.49 -26.42
CA PRO A 523 -18.89 -10.29 -27.40
C PRO A 523 -19.72 -10.53 -28.67
N ASP A 524 -21.05 -10.69 -28.54
CA ASP A 524 -21.97 -10.87 -29.66
C ASP A 524 -22.08 -9.65 -30.57
N SER A 525 -21.96 -8.45 -30.01
CA SER A 525 -22.18 -7.20 -30.76
C SER A 525 -20.91 -6.65 -31.42
N ASP A 526 -19.73 -7.08 -30.95
CA ASP A 526 -18.45 -6.45 -31.27
C ASP A 526 -17.48 -7.35 -32.08
N GLY A 527 -17.96 -8.51 -32.56
CA GLY A 527 -17.29 -9.28 -33.63
C GLY A 527 -16.80 -10.69 -33.26
N ARG A 528 -17.65 -11.55 -32.69
CA ARG A 528 -17.27 -12.96 -32.46
C ARG A 528 -16.84 -13.68 -33.74
N SER A 529 -15.72 -14.37 -33.64
CA SER A 529 -15.49 -15.60 -34.37
C SER A 529 -14.72 -16.65 -33.58
N LEU A 530 -14.49 -16.47 -32.26
CA LEU A 530 -13.69 -17.34 -31.37
C LEU A 530 -14.30 -17.29 -29.96
N TYR A 531 -14.79 -18.43 -29.44
CA TYR A 531 -15.50 -18.56 -28.16
C TYR A 531 -15.38 -19.98 -27.64
N ASP A 532 -15.17 -20.09 -26.34
CA ASP A 532 -15.11 -21.36 -25.63
C ASP A 532 -15.88 -21.30 -24.31
N ARG A 533 -16.33 -22.47 -23.83
CA ARG A 533 -17.09 -22.62 -22.60
C ARG A 533 -16.74 -23.93 -21.90
N ALA A 534 -16.32 -23.81 -20.64
CA ALA A 534 -16.08 -24.94 -19.76
C ALA A 534 -17.11 -25.00 -18.60
N PRO A 535 -17.84 -26.11 -18.37
CA PRO A 535 -17.96 -27.24 -19.29
C PRO A 535 -18.76 -26.87 -20.54
N ASP A 536 -18.44 -27.53 -21.66
CA ASP A 536 -19.18 -27.51 -22.93
C ASP A 536 -20.71 -27.38 -22.78
N THR A 537 -21.26 -28.17 -21.84
CA THR A 537 -22.68 -28.15 -21.50
C THR A 537 -22.88 -28.27 -19.99
N GLY A 538 -23.87 -27.54 -19.48
CA GLY A 538 -24.26 -27.58 -18.07
C GLY A 538 -23.40 -26.67 -17.19
N VAL A 539 -23.20 -27.12 -15.95
CA VAL A 539 -22.50 -26.39 -14.89
C VAL A 539 -21.62 -27.36 -14.10
N PHE A 540 -20.58 -26.81 -13.46
CA PHE A 540 -19.69 -27.51 -12.56
C PHE A 540 -20.05 -27.20 -11.11
N THR A 541 -20.66 -28.16 -10.42
CA THR A 541 -21.09 -27.99 -9.03
C THR A 541 -19.92 -28.12 -8.05
N ILE A 542 -19.67 -27.05 -7.31
CA ILE A 542 -18.83 -27.09 -6.11
C ILE A 542 -19.72 -27.21 -4.87
N GLY A 543 -19.22 -27.95 -3.89
CA GLY A 543 -19.97 -28.21 -2.66
C GLY A 543 -18.99 -28.27 -1.50
N ALA A 544 -19.29 -27.53 -0.44
CA ALA A 544 -18.37 -27.30 0.66
C ALA A 544 -18.26 -28.55 1.56
N ASN A 545 -17.03 -29.04 1.73
CA ASN A 545 -16.61 -29.66 2.99
C ASN A 545 -15.75 -28.66 3.79
N GLY A 546 -16.24 -27.42 3.92
CA GLY A 546 -15.85 -26.46 4.96
C GLY A 546 -15.12 -25.20 4.50
N ASN A 547 -15.86 -24.16 4.10
CA ASN A 547 -16.05 -22.92 4.88
C ASN A 547 -16.41 -21.74 3.97
N PHE A 548 -17.71 -21.48 3.87
CA PHE A 548 -18.22 -20.14 3.61
C PHE A 548 -19.38 -19.93 4.58
N GLN A 549 -19.14 -19.15 5.65
CA GLN A 549 -20.21 -18.70 6.54
C GLN A 549 -20.03 -17.20 6.82
N THR A 550 -20.95 -16.40 6.30
CA THR A 550 -21.10 -15.00 6.70
C THR A 550 -21.60 -14.92 8.14
N ALA A 551 -21.07 -13.98 8.92
CA ALA A 551 -21.46 -13.72 10.30
C ALA A 551 -22.98 -13.45 10.43
N ASN A 552 -23.61 -14.19 11.34
CA ASN A 552 -24.97 -13.99 11.80
C ASN A 552 -25.27 -12.51 12.10
N THR A 553 -26.29 -11.97 11.44
CA THR A 553 -27.13 -10.93 12.07
C THR A 553 -28.48 -11.54 12.40
N ASP A 554 -28.55 -12.12 13.60
CA ASP A 554 -29.82 -12.41 14.27
C ASP A 554 -30.61 -11.11 14.42
N ASN A 555 -31.82 -11.07 13.86
CA ASN A 555 -32.98 -10.67 14.67
C ASN A 555 -34.30 -11.25 14.16
N ASN A 556 -35.01 -11.86 15.11
CA ASN A 556 -36.20 -12.68 14.98
C ASN A 556 -37.52 -11.90 14.71
N ASN A 557 -38.45 -12.65 14.10
CA ASN A 557 -39.93 -12.55 14.11
C ASN A 557 -40.56 -11.47 13.19
N VAL A 558 -41.55 -11.74 12.32
CA VAL A 558 -42.86 -12.41 12.55
C VAL A 558 -43.51 -12.86 11.21
N GLN A 559 -43.99 -14.10 11.20
CA GLN A 559 -45.17 -14.73 10.55
C GLN A 559 -45.54 -14.59 9.05
N GLN A 560 -45.84 -15.77 8.51
CA GLN A 560 -46.65 -16.13 7.35
C GLN A 560 -47.95 -15.33 7.19
N ASP A 561 -48.27 -14.93 5.95
CA ASP A 561 -49.47 -15.44 5.27
C ASP A 561 -49.37 -15.20 3.74
N GLY A 562 -49.93 -16.14 2.98
CA GLY A 562 -49.66 -16.30 1.56
C GLY A 562 -50.24 -15.24 0.64
N GLN A 563 -49.59 -15.08 -0.51
CA GLN A 563 -50.23 -14.88 -1.82
C GLN A 563 -49.21 -15.13 -2.93
N GLU A 564 -49.62 -15.97 -3.88
CA GLU A 564 -48.97 -16.25 -5.16
C GLU A 564 -48.42 -14.96 -5.79
N LYS A 565 -47.10 -14.89 -5.99
CA LYS A 565 -46.49 -14.17 -7.10
C LYS A 565 -45.30 -14.96 -7.59
N GLU A 566 -45.46 -15.51 -8.79
CA GLU A 566 -44.37 -15.94 -9.64
C GLU A 566 -43.28 -14.85 -9.64
N GLY A 567 -42.10 -15.19 -9.13
CA GLY A 567 -40.90 -14.37 -9.32
C GLY A 567 -40.56 -14.33 -10.81
N PRO A 568 -40.13 -13.19 -11.36
CA PRO A 568 -39.95 -13.05 -12.80
C PRO A 568 -38.75 -13.91 -13.20
N GLY A 569 -39.00 -14.97 -13.96
CA GLY A 569 -37.96 -15.73 -14.63
C GLY A 569 -37.07 -14.78 -15.44
N PHE A 570 -35.76 -14.98 -15.28
CA PHE A 570 -34.69 -14.27 -15.96
C PHE A 570 -34.85 -14.43 -17.47
N SER A 571 -35.45 -13.42 -18.10
CA SER A 571 -35.52 -13.27 -19.55
C SER A 571 -34.57 -12.16 -19.98
N SER A 572 -34.16 -12.25 -21.25
CA SER A 572 -33.24 -11.45 -22.08
C SER A 572 -33.30 -9.90 -22.02
N LEU A 573 -33.91 -9.32 -20.99
CA LEU A 573 -34.03 -7.89 -20.72
C LEU A 573 -32.84 -7.29 -19.94
N MET A 574 -31.96 -8.09 -19.30
CA MET A 574 -30.83 -7.55 -18.52
C MET A 574 -29.71 -6.95 -19.37
N GLY A 575 -29.46 -7.46 -20.59
CA GLY A 575 -28.56 -6.79 -21.56
C GLY A 575 -29.05 -5.40 -21.98
N VAL A 576 -30.34 -5.09 -21.75
CA VAL A 576 -30.96 -3.78 -22.05
C VAL A 576 -31.16 -2.95 -20.79
N ALA A 577 -31.38 -3.57 -19.62
CA ALA A 577 -31.59 -2.86 -18.35
C ALA A 577 -30.30 -2.17 -17.82
N ALA A 578 -29.13 -2.80 -18.00
CA ALA A 578 -27.84 -2.17 -17.69
C ALA A 578 -27.57 -0.92 -18.56
N VAL A 579 -28.10 -0.88 -19.79
CA VAL A 579 -28.00 0.27 -20.70
C VAL A 579 -29.01 1.38 -20.33
N VAL A 580 -30.16 1.05 -19.75
CA VAL A 580 -31.22 2.03 -19.41
C VAL A 580 -31.00 2.70 -18.05
N ALA A 581 -30.37 2.04 -17.07
CA ALA A 581 -30.03 2.65 -15.79
C ALA A 581 -28.97 3.77 -15.93
N SER A 582 -27.98 3.59 -16.81
CA SER A 582 -26.91 4.56 -17.08
C SER A 582 -27.40 5.78 -17.87
N LEU A 583 -28.44 5.62 -18.71
CA LEU A 583 -29.08 6.73 -19.43
C LEU A 583 -30.00 7.59 -18.54
N TYR A 584 -30.45 7.09 -17.39
CA TYR A 584 -31.33 7.86 -16.48
C TYR A 584 -30.55 8.85 -15.61
N ILE A 585 -29.25 8.61 -15.37
CA ILE A 585 -28.38 9.52 -14.61
C ILE A 585 -27.88 10.69 -15.48
N LEU A 586 -27.79 10.52 -16.80
CA LEU A 586 -27.39 11.55 -17.76
C LEU A 586 -28.48 12.59 -18.12
N ARG A 587 -29.68 12.56 -17.50
CA ARG A 587 -30.77 13.52 -17.79
C ARG A 587 -31.18 14.45 -16.65
N ARG A 588 -30.42 14.51 -15.54
CA ARG A 588 -30.57 15.53 -14.49
C ARG A 588 -29.27 16.28 -14.24
N ARG A 589 -28.76 16.97 -15.28
CA ARG A 589 -27.90 18.15 -15.17
C ARG A 589 -27.86 18.86 -16.52
N ASN A 590 -28.94 19.59 -16.80
CA ASN A 590 -28.86 20.90 -17.45
C ASN A 590 -29.02 21.93 -16.35
#